data_AF-A0A1D8GC12-F1
#
_entry.id   AF-A0A1D8GC12-F1
#
_cell.length_a   1.000
_cell.length_b   1.000
_cell.length_c   1.000
_cell.angle_alpha   90.00
_cell.angle_beta   90.00
_cell.angle_gamma   90.00
#
_symmetry.space_group_name_H-M   'P 1'
#
loop_
_entity.id
_entity.type
_entity.pdbx_description
1 polymer ?
#
loop_
_entity_poly.entity_id
_entity_poly.type
_entity_poly.pdbx_seq_one_letter_code
_entity_poly.pdbx_strand_id
1 'polypeptide(L)' 'MKEYTLTILVPLVMGMIARFYMMRIDYRQYPSYPQGLVSHLTLGVIAAALGSVAIPAWLGEILKKEI' A
#
# COMPACT_ATOMS: atom_id res chain seq x y z
N MET A 1 -16.94 6.92 10.85
CA MET A 1 -16.64 6.62 9.43
C MET A 1 -15.62 7.59 8.82
N LYS A 2 -15.78 8.93 8.95
CA LYS A 2 -14.85 9.91 8.35
C LYS A 2 -13.46 9.98 9.01
N GLU A 3 -13.35 9.66 10.29
CA GLU A 3 -12.11 9.87 11.07
C GLU A 3 -10.92 9.04 10.56
N TYR A 4 -11.14 7.81 10.13
CA TYR A 4 -10.07 6.95 9.59
C TYR A 4 -9.87 7.10 8.08
N THR A 5 -10.74 7.85 7.39
CA THR A 5 -10.66 8.00 5.94
C THR A 5 -9.32 8.60 5.51
N LEU A 6 -8.82 9.61 6.22
CA LEU A 6 -7.52 10.21 5.92
C LEU A 6 -6.37 9.25 6.27
N THR A 7 -6.45 8.58 7.42
CA THR A 7 -5.44 7.60 7.87
C THR A 7 -5.33 6.41 6.92
N ILE A 8 -6.39 6.08 6.19
CA ILE A 8 -6.40 5.04 5.16
C ILE A 8 -5.94 5.61 3.81
N LEU A 9 -6.55 6.70 3.36
CA LEU A 9 -6.36 7.22 2.00
C LEU A 9 -4.93 7.73 1.75
N VAL A 10 -4.34 8.43 2.72
CA VAL A 10 -3.00 9.01 2.58
C VAL A 10 -1.93 7.93 2.35
N PRO A 11 -1.77 6.90 3.20
CA PRO A 11 -0.77 5.86 2.98
C PRO A 11 -1.07 4.99 1.76
N LEU A 12 -2.34 4.79 1.41
CA LEU A 12 -2.73 4.06 0.19
C LEU A 12 -2.18 4.78 -1.06
N VAL A 13 -2.44 6.09 -1.17
CA VAL A 13 -2.00 6.91 -2.31
C VAL A 13 -0.48 7.05 -2.31
N MET A 14 0.14 7.31 -1.16
CA MET A 14 1.60 7.41 -1.04
C MET A 14 2.30 6.10 -1.41
N GLY A 15 1.78 4.94 -0.98
CA GLY A 15 2.31 3.63 -1.34
C GLY A 15 2.17 3.34 -2.84
N MET A 16 1.07 3.76 -3.44
CA MET A 16 0.86 3.63 -4.88
C MET A 16 1.84 4.52 -5.68
N ILE A 17 2.04 5.77 -5.27
CA ILE A 17 3.02 6.69 -5.89
C ILE A 17 4.44 6.14 -5.79
N ALA A 18 4.83 5.62 -4.62
CA ALA A 18 6.14 5.02 -4.42
C ALA A 18 6.38 3.83 -5.37
N ARG A 19 5.37 2.99 -5.59
CA ARG A 19 5.44 1.88 -6.56
C ARG A 19 5.56 2.36 -8.00
N PHE A 20 4.83 3.40 -8.39
CA PHE A 20 4.97 4.02 -9.70
C PHE A 20 6.37 4.61 -9.92
N TYR A 21 6.93 5.27 -8.91
CA TYR A 21 8.29 5.81 -8.99
C TYR A 21 9.34 4.71 -9.13
N MET A 22 9.22 3.63 -8.34
CA MET A 22 10.16 2.52 -8.35
C MET A 22 10.17 1.75 -9.68
N MET A 23 8.99 1.53 -10.29
CA MET A 23 8.90 0.89 -11.61
C MET A 23 9.72 1.59 -12.68
N ARG A 24 9.90 2.91 -12.59
CA ARG A 24 10.70 3.66 -13.55
C ARG A 24 12.17 3.24 -13.55
N ILE A 25 12.68 2.80 -12.41
CA ILE A 25 14.04 2.32 -12.21
C ILE A 25 14.12 0.86 -12.67
N ASP A 26 13.17 0.04 -12.24
CA ASP A 26 13.12 -1.39 -12.55
C ASP A 26 12.92 -1.67 -14.05
N TYR A 27 12.21 -0.81 -14.78
CA TYR A 27 11.93 -1.02 -16.21
C TYR A 27 13.19 -1.22 -17.06
N ARG A 28 14.32 -0.59 -16.69
CA ARG A 28 15.59 -0.72 -17.43
C ARG A 28 16.39 -1.97 -17.06
N GLN A 29 16.04 -2.63 -15.95
CA GLN A 29 16.81 -3.72 -15.36
C GLN A 29 16.08 -5.07 -15.44
N TYR A 30 14.83 -5.09 -15.91
CA TYR A 30 14.00 -6.30 -15.96
C TYR A 30 14.06 -7.02 -17.32
N PRO A 31 14.61 -8.25 -17.39
CA PRO A 31 14.57 -9.07 -18.60
C PRO A 31 13.17 -9.68 -18.88
N SER A 32 12.31 -9.76 -17.85
CA SER A 32 10.97 -10.39 -17.92
C SER A 32 9.82 -9.40 -18.13
N TYR A 33 10.12 -8.25 -18.72
CA TYR A 33 9.09 -7.29 -19.13
C TYR A 33 8.16 -7.93 -20.18
N PRO A 34 6.82 -7.83 -20.10
CA PRO A 34 6.01 -7.02 -19.17
C PRO A 34 5.45 -7.77 -17.95
N GLN A 35 5.61 -9.10 -17.88
CA GLN A 35 4.94 -9.92 -16.86
C GLN A 35 5.39 -9.57 -15.43
N GLY A 36 6.69 -9.31 -15.23
CA GLY A 36 7.22 -8.88 -13.93
C GLY A 36 6.64 -7.54 -13.46
N LEU A 37 6.38 -6.61 -14.39
CA LEU A 37 5.81 -5.29 -14.09
C LEU A 37 4.41 -5.40 -13.49
N VAL A 38 3.55 -6.24 -14.10
CA VAL A 38 2.17 -6.47 -13.65
C VAL A 38 2.15 -7.08 -12.25
N SER A 39 3.04 -8.02 -11.98
CA SER A 39 3.17 -8.62 -10.64
C SER A 39 3.61 -7.59 -9.59
N HIS A 40 4.57 -6.73 -9.90
CA HIS A 40 5.01 -5.66 -8.97
C HIS A 40 3.93 -4.64 -8.68
N LEU A 41 3.13 -4.29 -9.68
CA LEU A 41 1.98 -3.41 -9.52
C LEU A 41 0.90 -4.03 -8.65
N THR A 42 0.51 -5.27 -8.96
CA THR A 42 -0.55 -5.96 -8.22
C THR A 42 -0.16 -6.22 -6.77
N LEU A 43 1.02 -6.78 -6.52
CA LEU A 43 1.56 -6.98 -5.18
C LEU A 43 1.77 -5.64 -4.45
N GLY A 44 2.20 -4.60 -5.16
CA GLY A 44 2.38 -3.26 -4.60
C GLY A 44 1.07 -2.62 -4.15
N VAL A 45 0.01 -2.74 -4.94
CA VAL A 45 -1.34 -2.25 -4.59
C VAL A 45 -1.91 -3.04 -3.42
N ILE A 46 -1.76 -4.37 -3.41
CA ILE A 46 -2.20 -5.21 -2.29
C ILE A 46 -1.45 -4.81 -1.01
N ALA A 47 -0.14 -4.65 -1.07
CA ALA A 47 0.67 -4.24 0.09
C ALA A 47 0.28 -2.84 0.61
N ALA A 48 0.07 -1.87 -0.28
CA ALA A 48 -0.35 -0.51 0.09
C ALA A 48 -1.76 -0.50 0.73
N ALA A 49 -2.69 -1.30 0.20
CA ALA A 49 -4.02 -1.46 0.77
C ALA A 49 -3.95 -2.08 2.16
N LEU A 50 -3.23 -3.19 2.34
CA LEU A 50 -3.07 -3.84 3.64
C LEU A 50 -2.41 -2.91 4.67
N GLY A 51 -1.35 -2.19 4.31
CA GLY A 51 -0.67 -1.26 5.20
C GLY A 51 -1.55 -0.07 5.62
N SER A 52 -2.41 0.40 4.72
CA SER A 52 -3.35 1.49 4.96
C SER A 52 -4.42 1.14 6.01
N VAL A 53 -4.90 -0.10 6.04
CA VAL A 53 -5.86 -0.57 7.06
C VAL A 53 -5.21 -1.11 8.34
N ALA A 54 -3.93 -1.48 8.31
CA ALA A 54 -3.25 -2.06 9.48
C ALA A 54 -3.23 -1.12 10.70
N ILE A 55 -2.93 0.17 10.49
CA ILE A 55 -2.86 1.18 11.58
C ILE A 55 -4.22 1.38 12.26
N PRO A 56 -5.32 1.72 11.56
CA PRO A 56 -6.62 1.90 12.20
C PRO A 56 -7.17 0.60 12.81
N ALA A 57 -6.90 -0.57 12.21
CA ALA A 57 -7.32 -1.85 12.76
C ALA A 57 -6.63 -2.16 14.09
N TRP A 58 -5.32 -1.94 14.16
CA TRP A 58 -4.55 -2.18 15.39
C TRP A 58 -4.94 -1.22 16.51
N LEU A 59 -5.12 0.07 16.19
CA LEU A 59 -5.58 1.05 17.18
C LEU A 59 -6.97 0.71 17.72
N GLY A 60 -7.89 0.26 16.86
CA GLY A 60 -9.22 -0.19 17.29
C GLY A 60 -9.17 -1.41 18.21
N GLU A 61 -8.26 -2.36 17.96
CA GLU A 61 -8.08 -3.54 18.81
C GLU A 61 -7.53 -3.18 20.20
N ILE A 62 -6.55 -2.26 20.26
CA ILE A 62 -5.99 -1.77 21.53
C ILE A 62 -7.06 -1.08 22.36
N LEU A 63 -7.84 -0.16 21.76
CA LEU A 63 -8.90 0.57 22.46
C LEU A 63 -9.98 -0.36 23.03
N LYS A 64 -10.26 -1.48 22.36
CA LYS A 64 -11.21 -2.50 22.85
C LYS A 64 -10.66 -3.29 24.04
N LYS A 65 -9.35 -3.33 24.25
CA LYS A 65 -8.71 -4.06 25.36
C LYS A 65 -8.63 -3.27 26.66
N GLU A 66 -8.72 -1.94 26.60
CA GLU A 66 -8.66 -1.06 27.79
C GLU A 66 -10.04 -0.71 28.37
N ILE A 67 -11.13 -1.17 27.74
CA ILE A 67 -12.53 -1.00 28.18
C ILE A 67 -13.09 -2.35 28.59
#